data_AF-A0A914E3W5-F1
#
_entry.id   AF-A0A914E3W5-F1
#
_cell.length_a   1.000
_cell.length_b   1.000
_cell.length_c   1.000
_cell.angle_alpha   90.00
_cell.angle_beta   90.00
_cell.angle_gamma   90.00
#
_symmetry.space_group_name_H-M   'P 1'
#
loop_
_entity.id
_entity.type
_entity.pdbx_description
1 polymer ?
#
loop_
_entity_poly.entity_id
_entity_poly.type
_entity_poly.pdbx_seq_one_letter_code
_entity_poly.pdbx_strand_id
1 'polypeptide(L)'
;MIACDDNGNHSVLVKSNISFGDSLAVDWIHGLLFWTDTELDTINVMDLNTKQRKVLFNENLDHSQAIAVDPSKGLIFWIDKRKKEIVRASMDGSDRMV
;
A
#
# COMPACT_ATOMS: atom_id res chain seq x y z
N MET A 1 -2.76 11.08 -4.18
CA MET A 1 -1.44 10.60 -4.65
C MET A 1 -1.22 11.05 -6.09
N ILE A 2 -0.05 11.64 -6.37
CA ILE A 2 0.33 12.20 -7.69
C ILE A 2 1.56 11.44 -8.18
N ALA A 3 1.58 11.09 -9.47
CA ALA A 3 2.76 10.54 -10.14
C ALA A 3 3.31 11.55 -11.15
N CYS A 4 4.62 11.54 -11.34
CA CYS A 4 5.33 12.30 -12.35
C CYS A 4 5.93 11.33 -13.37
N ASP A 5 5.80 11.63 -14.66
CA ASP A 5 6.51 10.89 -15.71
C ASP A 5 7.92 11.45 -15.94
N ASP A 6 8.70 10.80 -16.81
CA ASP A 6 10.07 11.19 -17.16
C ASP A 6 10.16 12.56 -17.85
N ASN A 7 9.04 13.08 -18.36
CA ASN A 7 8.95 14.39 -19.01
C ASN A 7 8.54 15.51 -18.02
N GLY A 8 8.33 15.18 -16.75
CA GLY A 8 7.87 16.14 -15.74
C GLY A 8 6.35 16.34 -15.71
N ASN A 9 5.58 15.54 -16.45
CA ASN A 9 4.12 15.66 -16.42
C ASN A 9 3.56 15.01 -15.17
N HIS A 10 2.70 15.74 -14.47
CA HIS A 10 2.04 15.25 -13.27
C HIS A 10 0.66 14.69 -13.58
N SER A 11 0.33 13.55 -12.99
CA SER A 11 -0.99 12.92 -13.08
C SER A 11 -1.50 12.51 -11.71
N VAL A 12 -2.81 12.67 -11.47
CA VAL A 12 -3.43 12.25 -10.21
C VAL A 12 -3.79 10.76 -10.33
N LEU A 13 -3.17 9.91 -9.50
CA LEU A 13 -3.46 8.48 -9.46
C LEU A 13 -4.63 8.15 -8.53
N VAL A 14 -4.66 8.77 -7.34
CA VAL A 14 -5.73 8.55 -6.37
C VAL A 14 -6.21 9.89 -5.81
N LYS A 15 -7.51 10.12 -5.95
CA LYS A 15 -8.19 11.38 -5.59
C LYS A 15 -9.24 11.23 -4.47
N SER A 16 -9.77 10.03 -4.24
CA SER A 16 -10.87 9.78 -3.30
C SER A 16 -10.65 8.51 -2.49
N ASN A 17 -11.44 8.32 -1.42
CA ASN A 17 -11.31 7.22 -0.46
C ASN A 17 -9.88 7.07 0.08
N ILE A 18 -9.32 8.22 0.47
CA ILE A 18 -8.12 8.35 1.28
C ILE A 18 -8.47 9.38 2.34
N SER A 19 -8.29 9.05 3.61
CA SER A 19 -8.44 9.95 4.75
C SER A 19 -7.06 10.41 5.21
N PHE A 20 -6.20 9.48 5.65
CA PHE A 20 -4.85 9.79 6.11
C PHE A 20 -3.82 8.82 5.51
N GLY A 21 -3.45 9.10 4.25
CA GLY A 21 -2.47 8.32 3.50
C GLY A 21 -1.05 8.53 3.99
N ASP A 22 -0.63 7.77 5.00
CA ASP A 22 0.62 7.98 5.75
C ASP A 22 1.88 7.58 4.97
N SER A 23 1.85 6.42 4.30
CA SER A 23 3.02 5.86 3.63
C SER A 23 2.60 5.13 2.35
N LEU A 24 3.51 5.11 1.38
CA LEU A 24 3.34 4.39 0.11
C LEU A 24 4.58 3.59 -0.25
N ALA A 25 4.38 2.52 -1.02
CA ALA A 25 5.43 1.68 -1.57
C ALA A 25 5.06 1.24 -2.99
N VAL A 26 6.07 1.05 -3.84
CA VAL A 26 5.86 0.69 -5.26
C VAL A 26 6.58 -0.60 -5.57
N ASP A 27 5.84 -1.56 -6.13
CA ASP A 27 6.40 -2.69 -6.86
C ASP A 27 6.56 -2.28 -8.32
N TRP A 28 7.80 -2.00 -8.73
CA TRP A 28 8.12 -1.60 -10.10
C TRP A 28 8.16 -2.76 -11.09
N ILE A 29 8.22 -4.01 -10.62
CA ILE A 29 8.25 -5.20 -11.48
C ILE A 29 6.83 -5.51 -11.96
N HIS A 30 5.86 -5.50 -11.05
CA HIS A 30 4.46 -5.82 -11.35
C HIS A 30 3.60 -4.58 -11.58
N GLY A 31 4.15 -3.38 -11.38
CA GLY A 31 3.44 -2.11 -11.55
C GLY A 31 2.33 -1.92 -10.51
N LEU A 32 2.61 -2.23 -9.25
CA LEU A 32 1.65 -2.08 -8.15
C LEU A 32 2.06 -0.92 -7.23
N LEU A 33 1.07 -0.12 -6.82
CA LEU A 33 1.21 0.91 -5.80
C LEU A 33 0.45 0.48 -4.55
N PHE A 34 1.15 0.40 -3.43
CA PHE A 34 0.58 0.12 -2.11
C PHE A 34 0.60 1.36 -1.24
N TRP A 35 -0.40 1.53 -0.38
CA TRP A 35 -0.39 2.58 0.63
C TRP A 35 -1.17 2.19 1.88
N THR A 36 -0.79 2.80 3.00
CA THR A 36 -1.51 2.75 4.28
C THR A 36 -2.46 3.93 4.40
N ASP A 37 -3.62 3.70 5.01
CA ASP A 37 -4.53 4.74 5.48
C ASP A 37 -4.82 4.50 6.96
N THR A 38 -4.23 5.33 7.83
CA THR A 38 -4.29 5.16 9.29
C THR A 38 -5.66 5.48 9.86
N GLU A 39 -6.40 6.42 9.26
CA GLU A 39 -7.73 6.80 9.75
C GLU A 39 -8.81 5.81 9.28
N LEU A 40 -8.62 5.20 8.11
CA LEU A 40 -9.51 4.16 7.61
C LEU A 40 -9.11 2.74 8.07
N ASP A 41 -7.95 2.60 8.75
CA ASP A 41 -7.31 1.32 9.08
C ASP A 41 -7.30 0.35 7.89
N THR A 42 -6.78 0.84 6.75
CA THR A 42 -6.68 0.03 5.53
C THR A 42 -5.28 0.04 4.93
N ILE A 43 -4.90 -1.09 4.34
CA ILE A 43 -3.80 -1.18 3.40
C ILE A 43 -4.41 -1.42 2.04
N ASN A 44 -4.04 -0.61 1.07
CA ASN A 44 -4.64 -0.59 -0.25
C ASN A 44 -3.60 -0.89 -1.32
N VAL A 45 -4.07 -1.38 -2.46
CA VAL A 45 -3.27 -1.64 -3.65
C VAL A 45 -3.93 -1.07 -4.89
N MET A 46 -3.13 -0.54 -5.82
CA MET A 46 -3.54 -0.10 -7.14
C MET A 46 -2.63 -0.70 -8.20
N ASP A 47 -3.22 -1.27 -9.24
CA ASP A 47 -2.52 -1.60 -10.47
C ASP A 47 -2.29 -0.30 -11.26
N LEU A 48 -1.01 0.03 -11.52
CA LEU A 48 -0.61 1.25 -12.20
C LEU A 48 -0.89 1.23 -13.70
N ASN A 49 -1.09 0.04 -14.30
CA ASN A 49 -1.45 -0.13 -15.71
C ASN A 49 -2.96 0.00 -15.90
N THR A 50 -3.75 -0.76 -15.14
CA THR A 50 -5.21 -0.79 -15.27
C THR A 50 -5.91 0.31 -14.47
N LYS A 51 -5.18 0.98 -13.56
CA LYS A 51 -5.70 1.96 -12.59
C LYS A 51 -6.78 1.39 -11.67
N GLN A 52 -6.91 0.07 -11.60
CA GLN A 52 -7.84 -0.59 -10.69
C GLN A 52 -7.28 -0.57 -9.27
N ARG A 53 -8.17 -0.31 -8.30
CA ARG A 53 -7.85 -0.25 -6.87
C ARG A 53 -8.61 -1.32 -6.10
N LYS A 54 -7.97 -1.88 -5.08
CA LYS A 54 -8.57 -2.77 -4.10
C LYS A 54 -8.05 -2.47 -2.69
N VAL A 55 -8.90 -2.69 -1.68
CA VAL A 55 -8.46 -2.77 -0.28
C VAL A 55 -7.84 -4.15 -0.06
N LEU A 56 -6.55 -4.18 0.26
CA LEU A 56 -5.79 -5.42 0.43
C LEU A 56 -5.98 -6.00 1.84
N PHE A 57 -5.91 -5.14 2.85
CA PHE A 57 -6.17 -5.50 4.25
C PHE A 57 -7.04 -4.42 4.91
N ASN A 58 -8.06 -4.83 5.67
CA ASN A 58 -8.96 -3.98 6.45
C ASN A 58 -9.40 -4.63 7.77
N GLU A 59 -8.78 -5.74 8.14
CA GLU A 59 -9.07 -6.48 9.36
C GLU A 59 -7.82 -6.55 10.21
N ASN A 60 -7.98 -6.50 11.54
CA ASN A 60 -6.88 -6.59 12.48
C ASN A 60 -5.74 -5.59 12.20
N LEU A 61 -6.06 -4.38 11.76
CA LEU A 61 -5.14 -3.25 11.66
C LEU A 61 -5.47 -2.23 12.76
N ASP A 62 -4.46 -1.65 13.39
CA ASP A 62 -4.66 -0.58 14.38
C ASP A 62 -3.54 0.48 14.24
N HIS A 63 -3.80 1.50 13.42
CA HIS A 63 -2.85 2.53 13.02
C HIS A 63 -1.62 1.99 12.26
N SER A 64 -1.88 1.40 11.09
CA SER A 64 -0.81 0.98 10.17
C SER A 64 -0.09 2.18 9.57
N GLN A 65 1.21 2.35 9.81
CA GLN A 65 1.90 3.59 9.48
C GLN A 65 2.84 3.45 8.27
N ALA A 66 3.98 2.78 8.44
CA ALA A 66 4.99 2.61 7.39
C ALA A 66 4.75 1.33 6.61
N ILE A 67 5.08 1.34 5.31
CA ILE A 67 4.92 0.20 4.40
C ILE A 67 6.14 0.03 3.49
N ALA A 68 6.54 -1.21 3.25
CA ALA A 68 7.62 -1.59 2.34
C ALA A 68 7.25 -2.85 1.57
N VAL A 69 7.87 -3.05 0.41
CA VAL A 69 7.62 -4.20 -0.47
C VAL A 69 8.93 -4.85 -0.91
N ASP A 70 8.91 -6.18 -1.07
CA ASP A 70 9.95 -6.95 -1.75
C ASP A 70 9.33 -7.61 -3.00
N PRO A 71 9.40 -6.93 -4.17
CA PRO A 71 8.86 -7.45 -5.43
C PRO A 71 9.43 -8.80 -5.84
N SER A 72 10.70 -9.08 -5.50
CA SER A 72 11.37 -10.33 -5.90
C SER A 72 10.79 -11.56 -5.18
N LYS A 73 10.17 -11.34 -4.02
CA LYS A 73 9.54 -12.39 -3.21
C LYS A 73 8.01 -12.28 -3.17
N GLY A 74 7.44 -11.25 -3.77
CA GLY A 74 6.00 -10.96 -3.67
C GLY A 74 5.54 -10.69 -2.24
N LEU A 75 6.38 -10.04 -1.42
CA LEU A 75 6.09 -9.78 -0.01
C LEU A 75 5.82 -8.30 0.25
N ILE A 76 4.90 -8.04 1.17
CA ILE A 76 4.60 -6.73 1.73
C ILE A 76 4.86 -6.73 3.24
N PHE A 77 5.37 -5.61 3.75
CA PHE A 77 5.67 -5.40 5.15
C PHE A 77 5.07 -4.08 5.61
N TRP A 78 4.53 -4.05 6.83
CA TRP A 78 4.07 -2.79 7.43
C TRP A 78 4.25 -2.79 8.95
N ILE A 79 4.21 -1.59 9.52
CA ILE A 79 4.22 -1.39 10.97
C ILE A 79 2.79 -1.17 11.45
N ASP A 80 2.32 -2.01 12.37
CA ASP A 80 1.13 -1.75 13.16
C ASP A 80 1.54 -1.05 14.46
N LYS A 81 1.26 0.25 14.55
CA LYS A 81 1.84 1.11 15.57
C LYS A 81 1.28 0.82 16.96
N ARG A 82 -0.01 0.56 17.08
CA ARG A 82 -0.64 0.34 18.38
C ARG A 82 -0.40 -1.08 18.89
N LYS A 83 -0.32 -2.06 18.00
CA LYS A 83 0.08 -3.42 18.37
C LYS A 83 1.59 -3.56 18.60
N LYS A 84 2.38 -2.60 18.12
CA LYS A 84 3.86 -2.59 18.22
C LYS A 84 4.49 -3.77 17.49
N GLU A 85 3.94 -4.08 16.33
CA GLU A 85 4.30 -5.24 15.53
C GLU A 85 4.78 -4.81 14.14
N ILE A 86 5.71 -5.59 13.59
CA ILE A 86 6.02 -5.56 12.16
C ILE A 86 5.32 -6.76 11.57
N VAL A 87 4.44 -6.52 10.60
CA VAL A 87 3.63 -7.56 9.97
C VAL A 87 4.14 -7.76 8.56
N ARG A 88 4.11 -9.01 8.09
CA ARG A 88 4.37 -9.37 6.69
C ARG A 88 3.22 -10.15 6.10
N ALA A 89 3.06 -10.09 4.78
CA ALA A 89 2.12 -10.91 4.05
C ALA A 89 2.59 -11.10 2.59
N SER A 90 1.92 -11.99 1.87
CA SER A 90 2.01 -12.03 0.42
C SER A 90 1.27 -10.82 -0.19
N MET A 91 1.76 -10.28 -1.30
CA MET A 91 1.18 -9.11 -1.98
C MET A 91 -0.23 -9.34 -2.52
N ASP A 92 -0.66 -10.59 -2.66
CA ASP A 92 -2.03 -10.96 -3.05
C ASP A 92 -3.03 -10.91 -1.88
N GLY A 93 -2.54 -10.68 -0.65
CA GLY A 93 -3.34 -10.63 0.57
C GLY A 93 -3.30 -11.90 1.40
N SER A 94 -2.60 -12.95 0.96
CA SER A 94 -2.46 -14.22 1.67
C SER A 94 -1.30 -14.23 2.66
N ASP A 95 -1.19 -15.32 3.44
CA ASP A 95 -0.05 -15.64 4.30
C ASP A 95 0.40 -14.53 5.26
N ARG A 96 -0.58 -13.80 5.82
CA ARG A 96 -0.32 -12.77 6.82
C ARG A 96 0.30 -13.38 8.08
N MET A 97 1.44 -12.82 8.49
CA MET A 97 2.21 -13.22 9.67
C MET A 97 2.69 -12.01 10.45
N VAL A 98 2.72 -12.17 11.77
CA VAL A 98 3.33 -11.26 12.73
C VAL A 98 4.70 -11.81 13.11
#